data_AF-A0AB37WZA3-F1
#
_entry.id   AF-A0AB37WZA3-F1
#
_cell.length_a   1.000
_cell.length_b   1.000
_cell.length_c   1.000
_cell.angle_alpha   90.00
_cell.angle_beta   90.00
_cell.angle_gamma   90.00
#
_symmetry.space_group_name_H-M   'P 1'
#
loop_
_entity.id
_entity.type
_entity.pdbx_description
1 polymer ?
#
loop_
_entity_poly.entity_id
_entity_poly.type
_entity_poly.pdbx_seq_one_letter_code
_entity_poly.pdbx_strand_id
1 'polypeptide(L)'
;MSTTTDDGYASWWTPQQTADYLGRSVKTLAKWRSLKTHLDLPWVKYGHNVLYDPDGVRRWFHRHLKPRTGTRLEDCTRNQKLAERKRS
;
A
#
# COMPACT_ATOMS: atom_id res chain seq x y z
N MET A 1 12.00 17.94 25.88
CA MET A 1 10.59 18.31 26.16
C MET A 1 9.80 18.04 24.88
N SER A 2 9.09 16.91 24.83
CA SER A 2 8.28 16.52 23.66
C SER A 2 6.85 17.00 23.89
N THR A 3 6.43 18.00 23.12
CA THR A 3 5.05 18.48 23.10
C THR A 3 4.19 17.47 22.34
N THR A 4 3.69 16.46 23.06
CA THR A 4 2.57 15.65 22.57
C THR A 4 1.33 16.52 22.69
N THR A 5 1.11 17.38 21.71
CA THR A 5 -0.16 18.06 21.53
C THR A 5 -1.14 17.01 21.02
N ASP A 6 -2.09 16.64 21.87
CA ASP A 6 -3.22 15.75 21.56
C ASP A 6 -4.30 16.51 20.76
N ASP A 7 -3.90 17.27 19.75
CA ASP A 7 -4.78 18.09 18.90
C ASP A 7 -5.41 17.29 17.75
N GLY A 8 -5.23 15.96 17.75
CA GLY A 8 -5.63 15.11 16.64
C GLY A 8 -4.87 15.43 15.34
N TYR A 9 -3.89 16.33 15.34
CA TYR A 9 -2.97 16.58 14.22
C TYR A 9 -1.72 15.70 14.35
N ALA A 10 -1.23 15.52 15.58
CA ALA A 10 -0.14 14.60 15.90
C ALA A 10 -0.45 13.14 15.50
N SER A 11 -1.72 12.79 15.34
CA SER A 11 -2.14 11.44 14.93
C SER A 11 -2.12 11.23 13.41
N TRP A 12 -2.04 12.26 12.56
CA TRP A 12 -2.06 12.08 11.10
C TRP A 12 -0.66 11.85 10.54
N TRP A 13 -0.58 11.04 9.49
CA TRP A 13 0.67 10.81 8.79
C TRP A 13 0.94 11.82 7.69
N THR A 14 2.18 12.28 7.66
CA THR A 14 2.73 13.00 6.51
C THR A 14 2.83 12.07 5.29
N PRO A 15 3.02 12.63 4.07
CA PRO A 15 3.24 11.82 2.88
C PRO A 15 4.51 10.97 2.99
N GLN A 16 5.53 11.44 3.73
CA GLN A 16 6.76 10.70 3.96
C GLN A 16 6.50 9.46 4.82
N GLN A 17 5.88 9.62 5.99
CA GLN A 17 5.54 8.49 6.87
C GLN A 17 4.65 7.45 6.18
N THR A 18 3.68 7.92 5.39
CA THR A 18 2.80 7.03 4.61
C THR A 18 3.56 6.27 3.54
N ALA A 19 4.49 6.95 2.84
CA ALA A 19 5.32 6.34 1.81
C ALA A 19 6.24 5.27 2.40
N ASP A 20 6.87 5.58 3.54
CA ASP A 20 7.74 4.66 4.28
C ASP A 20 6.96 3.41 4.73
N TYR A 21 5.74 3.60 5.27
CA TYR A 21 4.89 2.48 5.68
C TYR A 21 4.46 1.60 4.49
N LEU A 22 4.10 2.20 3.35
CA LEU A 22 3.64 1.46 2.17
C LEU A 22 4.78 0.88 1.32
N GLY A 23 6.04 1.20 1.64
CA GLY A 23 7.20 0.83 0.83
C GLY A 23 7.17 1.47 -0.56
N ARG A 24 6.69 2.71 -0.66
CA ARG A 24 6.56 3.47 -1.93
C ARG A 24 7.29 4.81 -1.84
N SER A 25 7.42 5.49 -2.97
CA SER A 25 7.97 6.86 -2.99
C SER A 25 6.87 7.89 -2.76
N VAL A 26 7.21 9.04 -2.14
CA VAL A 26 6.28 10.17 -2.01
C VAL A 26 5.80 10.67 -3.38
N LYS A 27 6.65 10.60 -4.42
CA LYS A 27 6.27 10.93 -5.80
C LYS A 27 5.18 10.01 -6.34
N THR A 28 5.22 8.72 -5.98
CA THR A 28 4.17 7.75 -6.32
C THR A 28 2.85 8.14 -5.67
N LEU A 29 2.87 8.50 -4.38
CA LEU A 29 1.66 8.98 -3.68
C LEU A 29 1.11 10.27 -4.29
N ALA A 30 1.98 11.22 -4.66
CA ALA A 30 1.56 12.43 -5.36
C ALA A 30 0.88 12.10 -6.70
N LYS A 31 1.48 11.21 -7.50
CA LYS A 31 0.89 10.74 -8.76
C LYS A 31 -0.46 10.07 -8.55
N TRP A 32 -0.60 9.20 -7.55
CA TRP A 32 -1.88 8.55 -7.23
C TRP A 32 -2.98 9.54 -6.88
N ARG A 33 -2.66 10.59 -6.12
CA ARG A 33 -3.61 11.67 -5.80
C ARG A 33 -4.01 12.45 -7.05
N SER A 34 -3.04 12.86 -7.88
CA SER A 34 -3.31 13.61 -9.11
C SER A 34 -4.13 12.81 -10.13
N LEU A 35 -3.83 11.52 -10.30
CA LEU A 35 -4.52 10.64 -11.24
C LEU A 35 -5.75 9.96 -10.66
N LYS A 36 -6.05 10.17 -9.37
CA LYS A 36 -7.16 9.52 -8.66
C LYS A 36 -7.17 7.99 -8.78
N THR A 37 -5.98 7.37 -8.79
CA THR A 37 -5.82 5.92 -9.01
C THR A 37 -6.29 5.08 -7.82
N HIS A 38 -6.17 5.61 -6.60
CA HIS A 38 -6.56 4.93 -5.36
C HIS A 38 -7.46 5.87 -4.53
N LEU A 39 -8.71 6.00 -4.96
CA LEU A 39 -9.72 6.83 -4.28
C LEU A 39 -10.06 6.33 -2.87
N ASP A 40 -9.74 5.07 -2.60
CA ASP A 40 -10.02 4.38 -1.35
C ASP A 40 -8.85 4.45 -0.34
N LEU A 41 -7.73 5.09 -0.72
CA LEU A 41 -6.66 5.48 0.20
C LEU A 41 -7.02 6.85 0.81
N PRO A 42 -7.35 6.94 2.11
CA PRO A 42 -7.87 8.17 2.69
C PRO A 42 -6.75 9.20 2.91
N TRP A 43 -6.93 10.38 2.33
CA TRP A 43 -6.08 11.53 2.54
C TRP A 43 -6.91 12.81 2.61
N VAL A 44 -6.40 13.80 3.31
CA VAL A 44 -7.00 15.13 3.40
C VAL A 44 -5.98 16.20 3.05
N LYS A 45 -6.44 17.27 2.42
CA LYS A 45 -5.63 18.47 2.19
C LYS A 45 -5.87 19.44 3.34
N TYR A 46 -4.81 19.81 4.04
CA TYR A 46 -4.85 20.78 5.14
C TYR A 46 -3.92 21.95 4.80
N GLY A 47 -4.50 23.03 4.26
CA GLY A 47 -3.74 24.14 3.69
C GLY A 47 -2.85 23.67 2.53
N HIS A 48 -1.54 23.86 2.68
CA HIS A 48 -0.53 23.40 1.72
C HIS A 48 -0.08 21.94 1.96
N ASN A 49 -0.46 21.35 3.10
CA ASN A 49 -0.05 20.01 3.49
C ASN A 49 -1.07 18.97 3.03
N VAL A 50 -0.59 17.75 2.85
CA VAL A 50 -1.45 16.59 2.64
C VAL A 50 -1.16 15.58 3.73
N LEU A 51 -2.22 15.10 4.36
CA LEU A 51 -2.16 14.21 5.51
C LEU A 51 -2.96 12.94 5.22
N TYR A 52 -2.57 11.85 5.86
CA TYR A 52 -3.19 10.55 5.75
C TYR A 52 -3.67 10.07 7.12
N ASP A 53 -4.85 9.46 7.16
CA ASP A 53 -5.33 8.75 8.35
C ASP A 53 -4.54 7.43 8.47
N PRO A 54 -3.74 7.23 9.52
CA PRO A 54 -2.92 6.03 9.66
C PRO A 54 -3.75 4.74 9.65
N ASP A 55 -4.91 4.73 10.31
CA ASP A 55 -5.74 3.54 10.40
C ASP A 55 -6.38 3.22 9.05
N GLY A 56 -6.79 4.27 8.32
CA GLY A 56 -7.21 4.18 6.94
C GLY A 56 -6.14 3.62 6.01
N VAL A 57 -4.90 4.10 6.12
CA VAL A 57 -3.75 3.60 5.36
C VAL A 57 -3.46 2.13 5.69
N ARG A 58 -3.47 1.73 6.95
CA ARG A 58 -3.28 0.34 7.37
C ARG A 58 -4.35 -0.57 6.80
N ARG A 59 -5.63 -0.19 6.95
CA ARG A 59 -6.76 -0.94 6.37
C ARG A 59 -6.63 -1.06 4.85
N TRP A 60 -6.27 0.03 4.17
CA TRP A 60 -6.03 0.04 2.74
C TRP A 60 -4.91 -0.93 2.36
N PHE A 61 -3.78 -0.86 3.06
CA PHE A 61 -2.62 -1.72 2.83
C PHE A 61 -3.01 -3.19 2.95
N HIS A 62 -3.67 -3.59 4.04
CA HIS A 62 -4.12 -4.96 4.23
C HIS A 62 -5.09 -5.46 3.16
N ARG A 63 -6.00 -4.61 2.66
CA ARG A 63 -6.88 -4.97 1.53
C ARG A 63 -6.13 -5.16 0.21
N HIS A 64 -5.03 -4.42 0.03
CA HIS A 64 -4.24 -4.42 -1.20
C HIS A 64 -3.04 -5.38 -1.15
N LEU A 65 -2.79 -6.01 0.00
CA LEU A 65 -1.94 -7.17 0.12
C LEU A 65 -2.59 -8.31 -0.67
N LYS A 66 -2.30 -8.39 -1.96
CA LYS A 66 -2.52 -9.62 -2.71
C LYS A 66 -1.51 -10.63 -2.15
N PRO A 67 -1.96 -11.78 -1.63
CA PRO A 67 -1.06 -12.89 -1.39
C PRO A 67 -0.26 -13.07 -2.68
N ARG A 68 1.07 -13.16 -2.57
CA ARG A 68 1.84 -13.66 -3.70
C ARG A 68 1.26 -15.03 -3.99
N THR A 69 0.52 -15.17 -5.08
CA THR A 69 -0.02 -16.46 -5.50
C THR A 69 1.19 -17.37 -5.57
N GLY A 70 1.24 -18.37 -4.69
CA GLY A 70 2.38 -19.28 -4.66
C GLY A 70 2.52 -19.84 -6.06
N THR A 71 3.71 -19.69 -6.65
CA THR A 71 4.04 -20.35 -7.91
C THR A 71 3.90 -21.84 -7.61
N ARG A 72 2.85 -22.48 -8.12
CA ARG A 72 2.71 -23.91 -7.97
C ARG A 72 3.87 -24.57 -8.71
N LEU A 73 4.28 -25.77 -8.29
CA LEU A 73 5.31 -26.52 -9.00
C LEU A 73 4.97 -26.73 -10.49
N GLU A 74 3.68 -26.74 -10.83
CA GLU A 74 3.13 -26.82 -12.19
C GLU A 74 3.24 -25.51 -12.99
N ASP A 75 3.31 -24.34 -12.34
CA ASP A 75 3.54 -23.04 -12.99
C ASP A 75 5.02 -22.86 -13.39
N CYS A 76 5.91 -23.69 -12.84
CA CYS A 76 7.31 -23.72 -13.24
C CYS A 76 7.44 -24.39 -14.61
N THR A 77 7.87 -23.63 -15.62
CA THR A 77 8.08 -24.10 -17.00
C THR A 77 8.95 -25.37 -17.07
N ARG A 78 9.86 -25.57 -16.10
CA ARG A 78 10.70 -26.78 -15.97
C ARG A 78 9.91 -28.07 -15.70
N ASN A 79 8.80 -28.02 -14.97
CA ASN A 79 8.02 -29.19 -14.56
C ASN A 79 6.77 -29.44 -15.42
N GLN A 80 6.51 -28.57 -16.41
CA GLN A 80 5.30 -28.62 -17.22
C GLN A 80 5.11 -29.98 -17.92
N LYS A 81 6.20 -30.55 -18.48
CA LYS A 81 6.20 -31.88 -19.09
C LYS A 81 5.91 -33.02 -18.11
N LEU A 82 6.23 -32.85 -16.82
CA LEU A 82 5.96 -33.86 -15.78
C LEU A 82 4.49 -33.81 -15.35
N ALA A 83 3.88 -32.61 -15.33
CA ALA A 83 2.47 -32.42 -15.02
C ALA A 83 1.56 -32.96 -16.14
N GLU A 84 1.93 -32.76 -17.41
CA GLU A 84 1.19 -33.29 -18.58
C GLU A 84 1.13 -34.83 -18.56
N ARG A 85 2.24 -35.49 -18.23
CA ARG A 85 2.31 -36.97 -18.18
C ARG A 85 1.48 -37.62 -17.08
N LYS A 86 1.15 -36.90 -16.01
CA LYS A 86 0.31 -37.42 -14.91
C LYS A 86 -1.19 -37.30 -15.19
N ARG A 87 -1.59 -36.58 -16.25
CA ARG A 87 -3.01 -36.40 -16.65
C ARG A 87 -3.47 -37.37 -17.75
N SER A 88 -2.56 -38.12 -18.36
CA SER A 88 -2.86 -39.27 -19.23
C SER A 88 -2.86 -40.56 -18.43
#